data_AF-A0A956IBP6-F1
#
_entry.id   AF-A0A956IBP6-F1
#
_cell.length_a   1.000
_cell.length_b   1.000
_cell.length_c   1.000
_cell.angle_alpha   90.00
_cell.angle_beta   90.00
_cell.angle_gamma   90.00
#
_symmetry.space_group_name_H-M   'P 1'
#
loop_
_entity.id
_entity.type
_entity.pdbx_description
1 polymer ?
#
loop_
_entity_poly.entity_id
_entity_poly.type
_entity_poly.pdbx_seq_one_letter_code
_entity_poly.pdbx_strand_id
1 'polypeptide(L)'
;MRRQRGFTLIEVMVAVGIITVGSLGILAMQTATIRGNSEARMMSMATQRTNTWISRLERDALMWNVSGPAPANRVNTRFLTDVTTPTAVPVFVPPASVADGSQILRPGASFAGLDVEDANNPTYCTHIELSWAVQGELIRARVRTVFHKANGTQFGLLATCSAPATAAAISADLASATPNFRAVTSTSLLRWRPL
;
A
#
# COMPACT_ATOMS: atom_id res chain seq x y z
N MET A 1 -42.57 -54.55 20.26
CA MET A 1 -42.19 -54.23 18.87
C MET A 1 -42.62 -52.79 18.56
N ARG A 2 -41.69 -51.87 18.32
CA ARG A 2 -41.99 -50.45 18.08
C ARG A 2 -42.21 -50.26 16.58
N ARG A 3 -43.42 -49.88 16.15
CA ARG A 3 -43.72 -49.56 14.73
C ARG A 3 -42.96 -48.29 14.34
N GLN A 4 -42.00 -48.41 13.42
CA GLN A 4 -41.40 -47.25 12.74
C GLN A 4 -42.40 -46.73 11.71
N ARG A 5 -42.79 -45.46 11.82
CA ARG A 5 -43.59 -44.77 10.80
C ARG A 5 -42.63 -44.28 9.70
N GLY A 6 -42.96 -44.55 8.44
CA GLY A 6 -42.22 -44.02 7.30
C GLY A 6 -42.50 -42.52 7.07
N PHE A 7 -41.56 -41.84 6.41
CA PHE A 7 -41.69 -40.44 6.03
C PHE A 7 -42.71 -40.26 4.90
N THR A 8 -43.48 -39.17 4.96
CA THR A 8 -44.42 -38.82 3.90
C THR A 8 -43.72 -38.01 2.81
N LEU A 9 -44.20 -38.10 1.56
CA LEU A 9 -43.59 -37.40 0.42
C LEU A 9 -43.57 -35.87 0.62
N ILE A 10 -44.62 -35.32 1.25
CA ILE A 10 -44.69 -33.89 1.57
C ILE A 10 -43.62 -33.47 2.60
N GLU A 11 -43.30 -34.33 3.56
CA GLU A 11 -42.29 -34.06 4.58
C GLU A 11 -40.88 -34.01 3.97
N VAL A 12 -40.59 -34.87 2.99
CA VAL A 12 -39.34 -34.84 2.23
C VAL A 12 -39.25 -33.58 1.36
N MET A 13 -40.34 -33.17 0.71
CA MET A 13 -40.36 -31.95 -0.10
C MET A 13 -40.13 -30.69 0.74
N VAL A 14 -40.76 -30.61 1.92
CA VAL A 14 -40.54 -29.51 2.86
C VAL A 14 -39.09 -29.50 3.36
N ALA A 15 -38.54 -30.67 3.71
CA ALA A 15 -37.14 -30.78 4.14
C ALA A 15 -36.16 -30.31 3.05
N VAL A 16 -36.35 -30.73 1.80
CA VAL A 16 -35.53 -30.28 0.66
C VAL A 16 -35.69 -28.77 0.42
N GLY A 17 -36.90 -28.22 0.55
CA GLY A 17 -37.13 -26.78 0.46
C GLY A 17 -36.36 -25.98 1.52
N ILE A 18 -36.36 -26.44 2.78
CA ILE A 18 -35.62 -25.78 3.86
C ILE A 18 -34.10 -25.90 3.64
N ILE A 19 -33.62 -27.08 3.23
CA ILE A 19 -32.19 -27.32 2.98
C ILE A 19 -31.67 -26.44 1.85
N THR A 20 -32.43 -26.26 0.78
CA THR A 20 -32.01 -25.42 -0.36
C THR A 20 -31.88 -23.95 0.04
N VAL A 21 -32.87 -23.40 0.75
CA VAL A 21 -32.82 -22.03 1.27
C VAL A 21 -31.67 -21.85 2.27
N GLY A 22 -31.49 -22.80 3.19
CA GLY A 22 -30.38 -22.79 4.15
C GLY A 22 -29.00 -22.82 3.46
N SER A 23 -28.85 -23.64 2.43
CA SER A 23 -27.60 -23.75 1.67
C SER A 23 -27.27 -22.47 0.92
N LEU A 24 -28.25 -21.80 0.31
CA LEU A 24 -28.06 -20.50 -0.35
C LEU A 24 -27.64 -19.42 0.66
N GLY A 25 -28.22 -19.42 1.85
CA GLY A 25 -27.81 -18.52 2.94
C GLY A 25 -26.34 -18.71 3.33
N ILE A 26 -25.90 -19.96 3.48
CA ILE A 26 -24.51 -20.29 3.81
C ILE A 26 -23.55 -19.86 2.70
N LEU A 27 -23.89 -20.12 1.43
CA LEU A 27 -23.07 -19.71 0.28
C LEU A 27 -22.91 -18.19 0.21
N ALA A 28 -23.98 -17.44 0.45
CA ALA A 28 -23.91 -15.98 0.51
C ALA A 28 -22.95 -15.51 1.63
N MET A 29 -23.03 -16.10 2.82
CA MET A 29 -22.12 -15.77 3.93
C MET A 29 -20.66 -16.15 3.63
N GLN A 30 -20.42 -17.30 3.00
CA GLN A 30 -19.08 -17.73 2.62
C GLN A 30 -18.45 -16.75 1.63
N THR A 31 -19.19 -16.32 0.60
CA THR A 31 -18.67 -15.35 -0.38
C THR A 31 -18.36 -14.00 0.26
N ALA A 32 -19.21 -13.51 1.17
CA ALA A 32 -18.97 -12.28 1.91
C ALA A 32 -17.72 -12.40 2.80
N THR A 33 -17.54 -13.53 3.48
CA THR A 33 -16.39 -13.79 4.36
C THR A 33 -15.09 -13.86 3.57
N ILE A 34 -15.07 -14.54 2.43
CA ILE A 34 -13.88 -14.64 1.55
C ILE A 34 -13.46 -13.25 1.07
N ARG A 35 -14.41 -12.41 0.64
CA ARG A 35 -14.14 -11.03 0.22
C ARG A 35 -13.63 -10.17 1.38
N GLY A 36 -14.23 -10.29 2.56
CA GLY A 36 -13.76 -9.57 3.76
C GLY A 36 -12.33 -9.95 4.15
N ASN A 37 -12.00 -11.24 4.13
CA ASN A 37 -10.66 -11.73 4.45
C ASN A 37 -9.60 -11.28 3.42
N SER A 38 -9.93 -11.27 2.13
CA SER A 38 -8.99 -10.81 1.11
C SER A 38 -8.73 -9.31 1.22
N GLU A 39 -9.75 -8.49 1.47
CA GLU A 39 -9.61 -7.05 1.73
C GLU A 39 -8.77 -6.78 3.00
N ALA A 40 -9.04 -7.49 4.10
CA ALA A 40 -8.28 -7.36 5.34
C ALA A 40 -6.80 -7.73 5.16
N ARG A 41 -6.51 -8.77 4.36
CA ARG A 41 -5.13 -9.16 4.02
C ARG A 41 -4.43 -8.07 3.23
N MET A 42 -5.10 -7.50 2.22
CA MET A 42 -4.50 -6.41 1.42
C MET A 42 -4.19 -5.18 2.27
N MET A 43 -5.10 -4.80 3.17
CA MET A 43 -4.89 -3.69 4.09
C MET A 43 -3.71 -3.94 5.04
N SER A 44 -3.58 -5.18 5.56
CA SER A 44 -2.48 -5.56 6.44
C SER A 44 -1.13 -5.49 5.73
N MET A 45 -1.06 -6.01 4.50
CA MET A 45 0.15 -5.94 3.67
C MET A 45 0.51 -4.50 3.28
N ALA A 46 -0.47 -3.66 2.92
CA ALA A 46 -0.24 -2.25 2.63
C ALA A 46 0.29 -1.48 3.84
N THR A 47 -0.20 -1.80 5.05
CA THR A 47 0.29 -1.22 6.31
C THR A 47 1.72 -1.65 6.59
N GLN A 48 2.02 -2.95 6.49
CA GLN A 48 3.39 -3.46 6.63
C GLN A 48 4.34 -2.78 5.64
N ARG A 49 3.91 -2.62 4.38
CA ARG A 49 4.69 -1.96 3.34
C ARG A 49 4.97 -0.49 3.66
N THR A 50 3.95 0.23 4.15
CA THR A 50 4.08 1.64 4.57
C THR A 50 5.11 1.75 5.71
N ASN A 51 5.04 0.87 6.70
CA ASN A 51 5.96 0.86 7.83
C ASN A 51 7.40 0.55 7.39
N THR A 52 7.58 -0.44 6.50
CA THR A 52 8.90 -0.75 5.91
C THR A 52 9.51 0.49 5.23
N TRP A 53 8.71 1.26 4.50
CA TRP A 53 9.18 2.48 3.85
C TRP A 53 9.52 3.58 4.84
N ILE A 54 8.76 3.73 5.92
CA ILE A 54 9.13 4.65 7.01
C ILE A 54 10.46 4.23 7.64
N SER A 55 10.64 2.95 7.97
CA SER A 55 11.92 2.48 8.54
C SER A 55 13.10 2.66 7.58
N ARG A 56 12.86 2.58 6.25
CA ARG A 56 13.88 2.90 5.23
C ARG A 56 14.26 4.38 5.26
N LEU A 57 13.27 5.27 5.34
CA LEU A 57 13.51 6.72 5.45
C LEU A 57 14.19 7.10 6.76
N GLU A 58 13.81 6.47 7.87
CA GLU A 58 14.46 6.66 9.18
C GLU A 58 15.91 6.18 9.16
N ARG A 59 16.18 5.02 8.56
CA ARG A 59 17.55 4.52 8.37
C ARG A 59 18.37 5.48 7.50
N ASP A 60 17.79 6.01 6.43
CA ASP A 60 18.44 6.98 5.55
C ASP A 60 18.72 8.31 6.29
N ALA A 61 17.82 8.73 7.17
CA ALA A 61 18.00 9.92 8.01
C ALA A 61 19.16 9.76 9.02
N LEU A 62 19.56 8.55 9.41
CA LEU A 62 20.77 8.35 10.24
C LEU A 62 22.05 8.74 9.50
N MET A 63 22.05 8.68 8.17
CA MET A 63 23.17 9.11 7.32
C MET A 63 23.14 10.61 7.04
N TRP A 64 22.07 11.30 7.45
CA TRP A 64 21.96 12.76 7.35
C TRP A 64 22.68 13.43 8.52
N ASN A 65 24.01 13.39 8.47
CA ASN A 65 24.86 13.77 9.60
C ASN A 65 26.19 14.45 9.19
N VAL A 66 26.30 14.95 7.95
CA VAL A 66 27.55 15.51 7.40
C VAL A 66 28.11 16.63 8.30
N SER A 67 29.41 16.54 8.61
CA SER A 67 30.16 17.58 9.32
C SER A 67 30.36 18.82 8.42
N GLY A 68 29.80 19.96 8.81
CA GLY A 68 29.96 21.23 8.09
C GLY A 68 28.83 22.22 8.40
N PRO A 69 28.96 23.51 8.01
CA PRO A 69 28.04 24.58 8.44
C PRO A 69 26.67 24.58 7.73
N ALA A 70 26.29 23.51 7.03
CA ALA A 70 25.06 23.48 6.24
C ALA A 70 24.22 22.24 6.56
N PRO A 71 23.15 22.37 7.36
CA PRO A 71 22.16 21.32 7.62
C PRO A 71 21.44 20.86 6.32
N ALA A 72 21.53 21.66 5.25
CA ALA A 72 21.01 21.36 3.92
C ALA A 72 21.82 20.30 3.13
N ASN A 73 23.02 19.92 3.59
CA ASN A 73 23.84 18.93 2.90
C ASN A 73 23.35 17.49 3.20
N ARG A 74 22.94 16.78 2.16
CA ARG A 74 22.31 15.44 2.21
C ARG A 74 23.01 14.42 1.30
N VAL A 75 24.28 14.67 0.94
CA VAL A 75 25.04 13.89 -0.04
C VAL A 75 25.12 12.38 0.27
N ASN A 76 25.06 11.99 1.55
CA ASN A 76 25.11 10.59 1.96
C ASN A 76 23.73 9.91 2.08
N THR A 77 22.66 10.65 1.83
CA THR A 77 21.29 10.14 1.88
C THR A 77 20.84 9.71 0.49
N ARG A 78 19.99 8.69 0.41
CA ARG A 78 19.52 8.09 -0.83
C ARG A 78 18.13 8.57 -1.24
N PHE A 79 17.25 8.80 -0.27
CA PHE A 79 15.86 9.19 -0.50
C PHE A 79 15.59 10.66 -0.15
N LEU A 80 16.40 11.25 0.73
CA LEU A 80 16.18 12.61 1.23
C LEU A 80 16.71 13.71 0.29
N THR A 81 17.31 13.35 -0.85
CA THR A 81 17.85 14.31 -1.83
C THR A 81 16.76 15.18 -2.45
N ASP A 82 15.59 14.60 -2.70
CA ASP A 82 14.50 15.19 -3.48
C ASP A 82 13.45 15.92 -2.61
N VAL A 83 13.83 16.30 -1.38
CA VAL A 83 12.99 17.15 -0.54
C VAL A 83 12.62 18.41 -1.32
N THR A 84 11.32 18.66 -1.43
CA THR A 84 10.80 19.83 -2.11
C THR A 84 11.33 21.09 -1.43
N THR A 85 11.66 22.11 -2.21
CA THR A 85 12.04 23.41 -1.64
C THR A 85 10.92 23.92 -0.72
N PRO A 86 11.23 24.71 0.32
CA PRO A 86 10.24 25.13 1.31
C PRO A 86 9.02 25.87 0.71
N THR A 87 9.17 26.43 -0.49
CA THR A 87 8.15 27.18 -1.23
C THR A 87 7.37 26.32 -2.24
N ALA A 88 7.76 25.07 -2.47
CA ALA A 88 7.07 24.18 -3.40
C ALA A 88 5.92 23.45 -2.73
N VAL A 89 4.82 23.28 -3.46
CA VAL A 89 3.70 22.43 -3.02
C VAL A 89 4.24 21.01 -2.82
N PRO A 90 4.04 20.40 -1.66
CA PRO A 90 4.58 19.08 -1.42
C PRO A 90 3.74 18.06 -2.20
N VAL A 91 4.40 17.23 -3.00
CA VAL A 91 3.73 16.25 -3.86
C VAL A 91 4.23 14.84 -3.56
N PHE A 92 3.30 13.89 -3.68
CA PHE A 92 3.61 12.47 -3.66
C PHE A 92 4.32 12.06 -4.94
N VAL A 93 5.55 11.58 -4.80
CA VAL A 93 6.40 11.08 -5.87
C VAL A 93 6.78 9.64 -5.52
N PRO A 94 6.88 8.70 -6.49
CA PRO A 94 7.38 7.38 -6.17
C PRO A 94 8.88 7.52 -5.86
N PRO A 95 9.38 6.98 -4.74
CA PRO A 95 10.80 7.04 -4.44
C PRO A 95 11.61 6.41 -5.58
N ALA A 96 12.77 7.00 -5.88
CA ALA A 96 13.70 6.43 -6.84
C ALA A 96 14.07 4.99 -6.44
N SER A 97 14.25 4.12 -7.42
CA SER A 97 14.77 2.78 -7.16
C SER A 97 16.25 2.87 -6.80
N VAL A 98 16.63 2.35 -5.64
CA VAL A 98 18.02 2.44 -5.15
C VAL A 98 18.58 1.05 -4.96
N ALA A 99 19.78 0.81 -5.49
CA ALA A 99 20.53 -0.41 -5.21
C ALA A 99 21.14 -0.34 -3.79
N ASP A 100 20.88 -1.37 -2.99
CA ASP A 100 21.45 -1.57 -1.67
C ASP A 100 22.09 -2.96 -1.58
N GLY A 101 23.39 -3.03 -1.86
CA GLY A 101 24.09 -4.29 -2.00
C GLY A 101 23.53 -5.14 -3.15
N SER A 102 23.06 -6.35 -2.85
CA SER A 102 22.44 -7.26 -3.82
C SER A 102 20.94 -7.05 -4.01
N GLN A 103 20.31 -6.13 -3.28
CA GLN A 103 18.87 -5.85 -3.37
C GLN A 103 18.59 -4.51 -4.02
N ILE A 104 17.52 -4.41 -4.80
CA ILE A 104 17.04 -3.13 -5.35
C ILE A 104 15.78 -2.73 -4.57
N LEU A 105 15.85 -1.64 -3.83
CA LEU A 105 14.69 -1.04 -3.16
C LEU A 105 13.84 -0.35 -4.21
N ARG A 106 12.61 -0.81 -4.38
CA ARG A 106 11.69 -0.30 -5.40
C ARG A 106 10.37 0.14 -4.78
N PRO A 107 9.73 1.20 -5.29
CA PRO A 107 8.43 1.66 -4.77
C PRO A 107 7.31 0.63 -4.92
N GLY A 108 7.33 -0.17 -5.99
CA GLY A 108 6.36 -1.23 -6.30
C GLY A 108 6.56 -2.50 -5.47
N ALA A 109 5.46 -3.11 -5.05
CA ALA A 109 5.45 -4.36 -4.29
C ALA A 109 4.45 -5.39 -4.85
N SER A 110 4.75 -6.66 -4.67
CA SER A 110 3.88 -7.79 -5.01
C SER A 110 2.78 -7.95 -3.96
N PHE A 111 1.81 -8.82 -4.22
CA PHE A 111 0.78 -9.19 -3.24
C PHE A 111 1.35 -9.67 -1.88
N ALA A 112 2.58 -10.21 -1.87
CA ALA A 112 3.29 -10.62 -0.66
C ALA A 112 4.05 -9.48 0.06
N GLY A 113 3.99 -8.25 -0.46
CA GLY A 113 4.67 -7.07 0.09
C GLY A 113 6.16 -6.97 -0.28
N LEU A 114 6.68 -7.92 -1.06
CA LEU A 114 8.06 -7.94 -1.54
C LEU A 114 8.26 -6.94 -2.68
N ASP A 115 9.45 -6.35 -2.78
CA ASP A 115 9.84 -5.49 -3.91
C ASP A 115 9.77 -6.27 -5.23
N VAL A 116 9.21 -5.65 -6.28
CA VAL A 116 9.03 -6.28 -7.60
C VAL A 116 9.97 -5.65 -8.62
N GLU A 117 10.68 -6.48 -9.37
CA GLU A 117 11.59 -6.04 -10.43
C GLU A 117 10.85 -5.58 -11.70
N ASP A 118 9.69 -6.17 -11.97
CA ASP A 118 8.79 -5.76 -13.04
C ASP A 118 7.94 -4.56 -12.63
N ALA A 119 8.29 -3.38 -13.16
CA ALA A 119 7.54 -2.14 -12.91
C ALA A 119 6.14 -2.12 -13.55
N ASN A 120 5.81 -3.12 -14.37
CA ASN A 120 4.63 -3.12 -15.22
C ASN A 120 3.34 -3.58 -14.53
N ASN A 121 3.42 -4.25 -13.37
CA ASN A 121 2.23 -4.75 -12.67
C ASN A 121 2.39 -4.93 -11.14
N PRO A 122 2.79 -3.87 -10.40
CA PRO A 122 2.85 -3.96 -8.95
C PRO A 122 1.44 -3.98 -8.34
N THR A 123 1.25 -4.83 -7.33
CA THR A 123 0.00 -4.90 -6.54
C THR A 123 -0.13 -3.72 -5.57
N TYR A 124 0.99 -3.28 -5.00
CA TYR A 124 1.07 -2.12 -4.14
C TYR A 124 2.05 -1.10 -4.70
N CYS A 125 1.70 0.18 -4.62
CA CYS A 125 2.58 1.27 -5.00
C CYS A 125 2.83 2.17 -3.81
N THR A 126 4.08 2.44 -3.50
CA THR A 126 4.43 3.38 -2.41
C THR A 126 4.85 4.71 -3.01
N HIS A 127 4.25 5.79 -2.51
CA HIS A 127 4.64 7.16 -2.80
C HIS A 127 5.15 7.82 -1.53
N ILE A 128 6.13 8.69 -1.67
CA ILE A 128 6.65 9.51 -0.59
C ILE A 128 6.45 10.98 -0.92
N GLU A 129 6.19 11.77 0.11
CA GLU A 129 6.17 13.22 0.05
C GLU A 129 7.11 13.70 1.16
N LEU A 130 8.15 14.42 0.74
CA LEU A 130 9.16 14.95 1.64
C LEU A 130 9.11 16.48 1.58
N SER A 131 8.86 17.11 2.73
CA SER A 131 8.77 18.56 2.84
C SER A 131 9.54 19.06 4.05
N TRP A 132 10.11 20.25 3.96
CA TRP A 132 10.76 20.88 5.11
C TRP A 132 9.72 21.32 6.15
N ALA A 133 9.87 20.86 7.38
CA ALA A 133 9.15 21.42 8.54
C ALA A 133 9.96 22.57 9.18
N VAL A 134 11.29 22.40 9.24
CA VAL A 134 12.26 23.45 9.57
C VAL A 134 13.39 23.32 8.56
N GLN A 135 13.65 24.38 7.80
CA GLN A 135 14.64 24.34 6.72
C GLN A 135 16.01 23.92 7.26
N GLY A 136 16.56 22.85 6.69
CA GLY A 136 17.86 22.31 7.09
C GLY A 136 17.83 21.37 8.30
N GLU A 137 16.83 21.41 9.18
CA GLU A 137 16.89 20.68 10.45
C GLU A 137 15.86 19.57 10.60
N LEU A 138 14.68 19.75 9.99
CA LEU A 138 13.54 18.86 10.20
C LEU A 138 12.77 18.66 8.90
N ILE A 139 12.67 17.40 8.47
CA ILE A 139 11.92 16.99 7.29
C ILE A 139 10.66 16.24 7.75
N ARG A 140 9.50 16.64 7.23
CA ARG A 140 8.27 15.85 7.34
C ARG A 140 8.23 14.86 6.19
N ALA A 141 8.27 13.58 6.54
CA ALA A 141 8.15 12.48 5.60
C ALA A 141 6.75 11.88 5.70
N ARG A 142 6.01 11.92 4.60
CA ARG A 142 4.70 11.27 4.48
C ARG A 142 4.79 10.15 3.46
N VAL A 143 4.42 8.96 3.88
CA VAL A 143 4.45 7.75 3.05
C VAL A 143 3.01 7.33 2.81
N ARG A 144 2.68 7.04 1.55
CA ARG A 144 1.37 6.55 1.16
C ARG A 144 1.51 5.33 0.26
N THR A 145 0.98 4.20 0.70
CA THR A 145 0.88 2.99 -0.11
C THR A 145 -0.54 2.86 -0.67
N VAL A 146 -0.65 2.78 -2.00
CA VAL A 146 -1.93 2.64 -2.71
C VAL A 146 -2.06 1.25 -3.34
N PHE A 147 -3.28 0.75 -3.41
CA PHE A 147 -3.64 -0.55 -4.01
C PHE A 147 -5.08 -0.53 -4.54
N HIS A 148 -5.41 -1.40 -5.48
CA HIS A 148 -6.78 -1.51 -6.00
C HIS A 148 -7.73 -2.20 -5.01
N LYS A 149 -9.00 -1.80 -5.01
CA LYS A 149 -10.09 -2.59 -4.43
C LYS A 149 -10.31 -3.82 -5.31
N ALA A 150 -10.42 -5.01 -4.71
CA ALA A 150 -10.58 -6.28 -5.43
C ALA A 150 -11.93 -6.38 -6.17
N ASN A 151 -12.04 -5.71 -7.32
CA ASN A 151 -13.18 -5.80 -8.23
C ASN A 151 -12.68 -6.33 -9.59
N GLY A 152 -12.41 -7.64 -9.69
CA GLY A 152 -12.09 -8.31 -10.95
C GLY A 152 -10.64 -8.81 -11.10
N THR A 153 -10.19 -8.95 -12.36
CA THR A 153 -8.92 -9.60 -12.75
C THR A 153 -7.73 -8.65 -12.91
N GLN A 154 -7.95 -7.33 -12.77
CA GLN A 154 -6.89 -6.34 -12.88
C GLN A 154 -6.30 -6.05 -11.51
N PHE A 155 -5.16 -6.68 -11.22
CA PHE A 155 -4.32 -6.40 -10.05
C PHE A 155 -3.28 -5.30 -10.30
N GLY A 156 -3.29 -4.71 -11.49
CA GLY A 156 -2.28 -3.74 -11.91
C GLY A 156 -2.70 -2.32 -11.67
N LEU A 157 -1.99 -1.67 -10.76
CA LEU A 157 -1.94 -0.21 -10.80
C LEU A 157 -1.38 0.24 -12.14
N LEU A 158 -2.03 1.24 -12.75
CA LEU A 158 -1.55 1.92 -13.94
C LEU A 158 -0.12 2.41 -13.69
N ALA A 159 0.85 1.86 -14.42
CA ALA A 159 2.09 2.46 -14.98
C ALA A 159 2.92 3.49 -14.17
N THR A 160 2.68 3.71 -12.88
CA THR A 160 3.19 4.88 -12.13
C THR A 160 4.07 4.53 -10.94
N CYS A 161 4.32 3.24 -10.69
CA CYS A 161 5.34 2.82 -9.73
C CYS A 161 6.73 2.67 -10.35
N SER A 162 6.87 2.82 -11.67
CA SER A 162 8.16 3.08 -12.29
C SER A 162 8.51 4.54 -12.06
N ALA A 163 9.61 4.79 -11.38
CA ALA A 163 10.17 6.13 -11.33
C ALA A 163 10.66 6.55 -12.74
N PRO A 164 10.56 7.84 -13.11
CA PRO A 164 9.89 8.90 -12.38
C PRO A 164 8.52 9.18 -13.02
N ALA A 165 7.46 8.49 -12.58
CA ALA A 165 6.13 9.02 -12.81
C ALA A 165 6.06 10.42 -12.17
N THR A 166 5.81 11.44 -12.99
CA THR A 166 5.74 12.81 -12.50
C THR A 166 4.57 12.94 -11.51
N ALA A 167 4.75 13.78 -10.51
CA ALA A 167 3.71 14.24 -9.58
C ALA A 167 2.34 14.48 -10.25
N ALA A 168 2.35 15.04 -11.46
CA ALA A 168 1.17 15.30 -12.28
C ALA A 168 0.45 14.02 -12.72
N ALA A 169 1.16 12.99 -13.18
CA ALA A 169 0.59 11.70 -13.58
C ALA A 169 -0.10 10.99 -12.41
N ILE A 170 0.50 11.05 -11.22
CA ILE A 170 -0.08 10.49 -9.99
C ILE A 170 -1.33 11.27 -9.59
N SER A 171 -1.28 12.61 -9.62
CA SER A 171 -2.44 13.44 -9.29
C SER A 171 -3.61 13.27 -10.28
N ALA A 172 -3.32 13.05 -11.56
CA ALA A 172 -4.32 12.81 -12.59
C ALA A 172 -5.01 11.44 -12.44
N ASP A 173 -4.25 10.39 -12.13
CA ASP A 173 -4.81 9.04 -11.91
C ASP A 173 -5.69 9.00 -10.65
N LEU A 174 -5.25 9.68 -9.58
CA LEU A 174 -6.04 9.84 -8.35
C LEU A 174 -7.27 10.76 -8.51
N ALA A 175 -7.22 11.73 -9.42
CA ALA A 175 -8.33 12.64 -9.69
C ALA A 175 -9.35 12.08 -10.71
N SER A 176 -9.08 10.92 -11.31
CA SER A 176 -10.04 10.27 -12.20
C SER A 176 -11.32 9.90 -11.45
N ALA A 177 -12.48 10.08 -12.10
CA ALA A 177 -13.80 10.08 -11.45
C ALA A 177 -14.27 8.73 -10.85
N THR A 178 -13.48 7.66 -10.98
CA THR A 178 -13.78 6.34 -10.40
C THR A 178 -12.52 5.69 -9.81
N PRO A 179 -11.92 6.25 -8.74
CA PRO A 179 -10.72 5.66 -8.17
C PRO A 179 -11.14 4.43 -7.35
N ASN A 180 -11.05 3.25 -7.97
CA ASN A 180 -11.17 1.94 -7.29
C ASN A 180 -9.90 1.64 -6.49
N PHE A 181 -9.42 2.61 -5.72
CA PHE A 181 -8.19 2.51 -4.95
C PHE A 181 -8.47 2.60 -3.45
N ARG A 182 -7.54 2.05 -2.69
CA ARG A 182 -7.39 2.21 -1.25
C ARG A 182 -5.98 2.72 -1.00
N ALA A 183 -5.84 3.51 0.06
CA ALA A 183 -4.57 4.08 0.45
C ALA A 183 -4.37 3.90 1.95
N VAL A 184 -3.18 3.47 2.34
CA VAL A 184 -2.66 3.55 3.71
C VAL A 184 -1.63 4.67 3.73
N THR A 185 -1.75 5.58 4.69
CA THR A 185 -0.84 6.71 4.85
C THR A 185 -0.25 6.69 6.24
N SER A 186 1.03 7.00 6.35
CA SER A 186 1.69 7.24 7.62
C SER A 186 2.67 8.40 7.48
N THR A 187 2.91 9.12 8.58
CA THR A 187 3.74 10.33 8.60
C THR A 187 4.74 10.24 9.75
N SER A 188 5.99 10.61 9.48
CA SER A 188 7.05 10.71 10.47
C SER A 188 7.83 12.02 10.30
N LEU A 189 8.55 12.42 11.35
CA LEU A 189 9.42 13.60 11.35
C LEU A 189 10.88 13.12 11.46
N LEU A 190 11.67 13.46 10.46
CA LEU A 190 13.09 13.11 10.37
C LEU A 190 13.90 14.33 10.77
N ARG A 191 14.67 14.21 11.85
CA ARG A 191 15.49 15.29 12.39
C ARG A 191 16.96 15.07 12.04
N TRP A 192 17.62 16.12 11.59
CA TRP A 192 19.06 16.15 11.41
C TRP A 192 19.76 15.97 12.76
N ARG A 193 20.84 15.18 12.78
CA ARG A 193 21.69 15.01 13.97
C ARG A 193 23.14 15.30 13.57
N PRO A 194 23.77 16.34 14.14
CA PRO A 194 25.20 16.53 13.95
C PRO A 194 25.98 15.34 14.53
N LEU A 195 27.08 14.96 13.87
CA LEU A 195 28.12 14.08 14.42
C LEU A 195 28.95 14.78 15.49
#